data_AF-A0A537NJH0-F1
#
_entry.id   AF-A0A537NJH0-F1
#
_cell.length_a   1.000
_cell.length_b   1.000
_cell.length_c   1.000
_cell.angle_alpha   90.00
_cell.angle_beta   90.00
_cell.angle_gamma   90.00
#
_symmetry.space_group_name_H-M   'P 1'
#
loop_
_entity.id
_entity.type
_entity.pdbx_description
1 polymer ?
#
loop_
_entity_poly.entity_id
_entity_poly.type
_entity_poly.pdbx_seq_one_letter_code
_entity_poly.pdbx_strand_id
1 'polypeptide(L)'
;MERGEVEGICESLDSIRIRRPDWIPTKKVSILFQGGAEPNPELAGVPFVLELARAAEQRQAIEFLYAGQGIGRPFVAPPDLPPDRLKMLRDAFNATMRDANFVVEAKNSKLDLEPEDGEHLAALIKKIYATPKPIVDRVTSLIK
;
A
#
# COMPACT_ATOMS: atom_id res chain seq x y z
N MET A 1 -3.06 2.50 -23.69
CA MET A 1 -1.67 2.19 -24.05
C MET A 1 -1.58 1.36 -25.32
N GLU A 2 -2.02 0.10 -25.37
CA GLU A 2 -1.91 -0.75 -26.57
C GLU A 2 -2.62 -0.16 -27.81
N ARG A 3 -3.74 0.53 -27.60
CA ARG A 3 -4.50 1.25 -28.66
C ARG A 3 -3.97 2.65 -28.97
N GLY A 4 -2.90 3.10 -28.30
CA GLY A 4 -2.35 4.45 -28.46
C GLY A 4 -3.20 5.58 -27.85
N GLU A 5 -4.24 5.27 -27.06
CA GLU A 5 -5.12 6.29 -26.46
C GLU A 5 -4.52 7.01 -25.23
N VAL A 6 -3.51 6.40 -24.60
CA VAL A 6 -2.76 6.97 -23.47
C VAL A 6 -1.31 6.48 -23.53
N GLU A 7 -0.37 7.32 -23.13
CA GLU A 7 1.07 7.04 -23.14
C GLU A 7 1.58 6.39 -21.84
N GLY A 8 0.81 6.45 -20.75
CA GLY A 8 1.19 5.87 -19.46
C GLY A 8 0.01 5.77 -18.49
N ILE A 9 0.20 5.00 -17.42
CA ILE A 9 -0.78 4.79 -16.35
C ILE A 9 -0.07 4.67 -15.00
N CYS A 10 -0.75 5.07 -13.92
CA CYS A 10 -0.41 4.63 -12.57
C CYS A 10 -1.25 3.40 -12.26
N GLU A 11 -0.62 2.27 -11.95
CA GLU A 11 -1.30 1.00 -11.73
C GLU A 11 -0.54 0.18 -10.69
N SER A 12 -1.22 -0.72 -9.97
CA SER A 12 -0.53 -1.58 -9.01
C SER A 12 0.28 -2.66 -9.71
N LEU A 13 1.38 -3.09 -9.07
CA LEU A 13 2.28 -4.09 -9.64
C LEU A 13 1.55 -5.43 -9.86
N ASP A 14 0.73 -5.87 -8.91
CA ASP A 14 -0.02 -7.13 -9.00
C ASP A 14 -1.04 -7.13 -10.12
N SER A 15 -1.67 -5.98 -10.35
CA SER A 15 -2.63 -5.79 -11.43
C SER A 15 -1.96 -5.92 -12.80
N ILE A 16 -0.74 -5.39 -12.96
CA ILE A 16 0.06 -5.59 -14.18
C ILE A 16 0.46 -7.07 -14.32
N ARG A 17 0.94 -7.71 -13.24
CA ARG A 17 1.31 -9.14 -13.25
C ARG A 17 0.15 -10.04 -13.70
N ILE A 18 -1.06 -9.78 -13.20
CA ILE A 18 -2.24 -10.59 -13.51
C ILE A 18 -2.77 -10.29 -14.91
N ARG A 19 -2.95 -9.02 -15.26
CA ARG A 19 -3.65 -8.63 -16.50
C ARG A 19 -2.73 -8.61 -17.71
N ARG A 20 -1.42 -8.40 -17.51
CA ARG A 20 -0.40 -8.17 -18.55
C ARG A 20 0.97 -8.77 -18.14
N PRO A 21 1.06 -10.08 -17.89
CA PRO A 21 2.25 -10.74 -17.34
C PRO A 21 3.52 -10.58 -18.20
N ASP A 22 3.36 -10.33 -19.50
CA ASP A 22 4.46 -10.19 -20.45
C ASP A 22 5.05 -8.78 -20.50
N TRP A 23 4.35 -7.74 -20.02
CA TRP A 23 4.74 -6.35 -20.25
C TRP A 23 6.10 -5.97 -19.64
N ILE A 24 6.35 -6.37 -18.38
CA ILE A 24 7.60 -6.06 -17.67
C ILE A 24 8.76 -6.92 -18.19
N PRO A 25 8.65 -8.27 -18.28
CA PRO A 25 9.76 -9.10 -18.76
C PRO A 25 10.18 -8.80 -20.20
N THR A 26 9.23 -8.44 -21.07
CA THR A 26 9.51 -8.12 -22.48
C THR A 26 9.81 -6.64 -22.74
N LYS A 27 9.86 -5.80 -21.69
CA LYS A 27 10.11 -4.36 -21.78
C LYS A 27 9.14 -3.61 -22.71
N LYS A 28 7.88 -4.05 -22.79
CA LYS A 28 6.81 -3.32 -23.51
C LYS A 28 6.46 -1.99 -22.83
N VAL A 29 6.79 -1.88 -21.55
CA VAL A 29 6.60 -0.67 -20.74
C VAL A 29 7.88 -0.36 -19.98
N SER A 30 8.07 0.91 -19.62
CA SER A 30 9.13 1.34 -18.71
C SER A 30 8.50 1.86 -17.42
N ILE A 31 8.98 1.36 -16.29
CA ILE A 31 8.53 1.80 -14.97
C ILE A 31 9.38 3.01 -14.59
N LEU A 32 8.76 4.17 -14.48
CA LEU A 32 9.48 5.45 -14.25
C LEU A 32 9.86 5.64 -12.79
N PHE A 33 8.96 5.25 -11.88
CA PHE A 33 9.18 5.25 -10.44
C PHE A 33 8.20 4.27 -9.81
N GLN A 34 8.49 3.88 -8.57
CA GLN A 34 7.60 3.11 -7.72
C GLN A 34 7.16 3.97 -6.53
N GLY A 35 5.93 3.76 -6.09
CA GLY A 35 5.36 4.38 -4.90
C GLY A 35 4.66 3.33 -4.06
N GLY A 36 4.66 3.53 -2.75
CA GLY A 36 4.29 2.52 -1.77
C GLY A 36 4.68 2.93 -0.36
N ALA A 37 4.47 2.04 0.60
CA ALA A 37 5.07 2.17 1.92
C ALA A 37 6.60 1.99 1.85
N GLU A 38 7.05 1.06 1.00
CA GLU A 38 8.45 0.71 0.80
C GLU A 38 8.74 0.31 -0.67
N PRO A 39 10.01 0.35 -1.11
CA PRO A 39 10.38 -0.14 -2.44
C PRO A 39 10.17 -1.65 -2.56
N ASN A 40 9.65 -2.09 -3.71
CA ASN A 40 9.49 -3.51 -4.01
C ASN A 40 10.81 -4.09 -4.56
N PRO A 41 11.33 -5.20 -3.99
CA PRO A 41 12.58 -5.82 -4.46
C PRO A 41 12.59 -6.23 -5.93
N GLU A 42 11.42 -6.57 -6.51
CA GLU A 42 11.33 -6.93 -7.94
C GLU A 42 11.56 -5.75 -8.88
N LEU A 43 11.41 -4.53 -8.36
CA LEU A 43 11.65 -3.29 -9.09
C LEU A 43 13.01 -2.68 -8.72
N ALA A 44 13.98 -3.51 -8.34
CA ALA A 44 15.34 -3.07 -8.06
C ALA A 44 15.90 -2.21 -9.20
N GLY A 45 16.39 -1.02 -8.85
CA GLY A 45 16.91 -0.02 -9.80
C GLY A 45 15.86 0.97 -10.34
N VAL A 46 14.58 0.77 -10.06
CA VAL A 46 13.53 1.78 -10.31
C VAL A 46 13.48 2.77 -9.13
N PRO A 47 13.54 4.09 -9.36
CA PRO A 47 13.50 5.09 -8.30
C PRO A 47 12.27 4.98 -7.41
N PHE A 48 12.44 5.16 -6.11
CA PHE A 48 11.32 5.29 -5.19
C PHE A 48 10.82 6.73 -5.13
N VAL A 49 9.51 6.94 -5.10
CA VAL A 49 8.89 8.27 -5.22
C VAL A 49 9.41 9.28 -4.18
N LEU A 50 9.77 8.83 -2.97
CA LEU A 50 10.36 9.70 -1.95
C LEU A 50 11.76 10.22 -2.29
N GLU A 51 12.51 9.52 -3.14
CA GLU A 51 13.84 9.93 -3.61
C GLU A 51 13.75 11.05 -4.64
N LEU A 52 12.58 11.24 -5.26
CA LEU A 52 12.33 12.29 -6.24
C LEU A 52 11.97 13.64 -5.59
N ALA A 53 11.75 13.67 -4.28
CA ALA A 53 11.47 14.89 -3.53
C ALA A 53 12.72 15.79 -3.45
N ARG A 54 12.57 17.06 -3.80
CA ARG A 54 13.67 18.06 -3.78
C ARG A 54 13.69 18.93 -2.53
N ALA A 55 12.64 18.88 -1.73
CA ALA A 55 12.47 19.65 -0.50
C ALA A 55 11.77 18.82 0.58
N ALA A 56 11.96 19.19 1.85
CA ALA A 56 11.37 18.48 2.99
C ALA A 56 9.83 18.48 2.95
N GLU A 57 9.24 19.60 2.52
CA GLU A 57 7.79 19.76 2.38
C GLU A 57 7.23 18.86 1.28
N GLN A 58 7.98 18.68 0.17
CA GLN A 58 7.60 17.76 -0.90
C GLN A 58 7.65 16.32 -0.40
N ARG A 59 8.70 15.97 0.37
CA ARG A 59 8.82 14.65 0.98
C ARG A 59 7.64 14.36 1.90
N GLN A 60 7.28 15.29 2.78
CA GLN A 60 6.11 15.15 3.67
C GLN A 60 4.80 15.02 2.89
N ALA A 61 4.62 15.77 1.79
CA ALA A 61 3.45 15.66 0.94
C ALA A 61 3.35 14.28 0.26
N ILE A 62 4.46 13.75 -0.23
CA ILE A 62 4.52 12.40 -0.83
C ILE A 62 4.29 11.34 0.26
N GLU A 63 4.94 11.45 1.42
CA GLU A 63 4.70 10.55 2.55
C GLU A 63 3.21 10.52 2.92
N PHE A 64 2.53 11.67 2.99
CA PHE A 64 1.09 11.75 3.24
C PHE A 64 0.27 11.09 2.12
N LEU A 65 0.59 11.34 0.85
CA LEU A 65 -0.12 10.78 -0.31
C LEU A 65 -0.06 9.24 -0.32
N TYR A 66 1.07 8.66 0.08
CA TYR A 66 1.29 7.22 0.12
C TYR A 66 1.00 6.58 1.48
N ALA A 67 0.74 7.36 2.53
CA ALA A 67 0.62 6.82 3.88
C ALA A 67 -0.52 5.81 4.04
N GLY A 68 -1.59 5.96 3.26
CA GLY A 68 -2.71 5.03 3.25
C GLY A 68 -2.39 3.67 2.61
N GLN A 69 -1.33 3.56 1.80
CA GLN A 69 -1.02 2.31 1.10
C GLN A 69 -0.52 1.22 2.05
N GLY A 70 0.15 1.58 3.15
CA GLY A 70 0.55 0.63 4.19
C GLY A 70 -0.62 0.11 5.06
N ILE A 71 -1.83 0.67 4.90
CA ILE A 71 -3.01 0.23 5.68
C ILE A 71 -3.62 -1.06 5.08
N GLY A 72 -3.41 -1.30 3.79
CA GLY A 72 -3.94 -2.48 3.10
C GLY A 72 -5.47 -2.59 3.18
N ARG A 73 -5.96 -3.74 3.67
CA ARG A 73 -7.39 -4.06 3.82
C ARG A 73 -7.73 -4.31 5.31
N PRO A 74 -7.86 -3.25 6.12
CA PRO A 74 -7.94 -3.39 7.57
C PRO A 74 -9.32 -3.90 8.02
N PHE A 75 -9.33 -4.70 9.08
CA PHE A 75 -10.53 -4.97 9.87
C PHE A 75 -10.65 -3.88 10.95
N VAL A 76 -11.79 -3.21 11.01
CA VAL A 76 -12.01 -2.08 11.93
C VAL A 76 -13.12 -2.41 12.90
N ALA A 77 -12.89 -2.11 14.17
CA ALA A 77 -13.86 -2.25 15.26
C ALA A 77 -14.40 -0.86 15.67
N PRO A 78 -15.59 -0.79 16.31
CA PRO A 78 -16.10 0.47 16.83
C PRO A 78 -15.16 1.09 17.89
N PRO A 79 -15.25 2.41 18.11
CA PRO A 79 -14.54 3.05 19.22
C PRO A 79 -14.96 2.46 20.57
N ASP A 80 -14.10 2.60 21.57
CA ASP A 80 -14.32 2.18 22.96
C ASP A 80 -14.59 0.68 23.16
N LEU A 81 -14.16 -0.16 22.21
CA LEU A 81 -14.20 -1.61 22.37
C LEU A 81 -13.39 -2.02 23.62
N PRO A 82 -13.95 -2.87 24.52
CA PRO A 82 -13.22 -3.33 25.70
C PRO A 82 -11.87 -3.98 25.34
N PRO A 83 -10.78 -3.69 26.09
CA PRO A 83 -9.43 -4.17 25.76
C PRO A 83 -9.34 -5.69 25.55
N ASP A 84 -10.05 -6.47 26.36
CA ASP A 84 -10.08 -7.93 26.24
C ASP A 84 -10.71 -8.41 24.93
N ARG A 85 -11.74 -7.69 24.43
CA ARG A 85 -12.37 -7.99 23.14
C ARG A 85 -11.47 -7.60 21.97
N LEU A 86 -10.77 -6.46 22.08
CA LEU A 86 -9.78 -6.07 21.08
C LEU A 86 -8.66 -7.11 20.98
N LYS A 87 -8.14 -7.56 22.13
CA LYS A 87 -7.11 -8.59 22.19
C LYS A 87 -7.61 -9.89 21.57
N MET A 88 -8.80 -10.35 21.95
CA MET A 88 -9.41 -11.57 21.39
C MET A 88 -9.52 -11.51 19.86
N LEU A 89 -9.99 -10.40 19.29
CA LEU A 89 -10.12 -10.25 17.83
C LEU A 89 -8.76 -10.26 17.12
N ARG A 90 -7.76 -9.56 17.67
CA ARG A 90 -6.40 -9.55 17.12
C ARG A 90 -5.74 -10.93 17.19
N ASP A 91 -5.86 -11.60 18.32
CA ASP A 91 -5.34 -12.95 18.51
C ASP A 91 -5.98 -13.93 17.52
N ALA A 92 -7.31 -13.87 17.35
CA ALA A 92 -8.04 -14.72 16.41
C ALA A 92 -7.62 -14.46 14.95
N PHE A 93 -7.52 -13.19 14.54
CA PHE A 93 -7.03 -12.83 13.21
C PHE A 93 -5.62 -13.40 12.97
N ASN A 94 -4.70 -13.15 13.90
CA ASN A 94 -3.31 -13.63 13.81
C ASN A 94 -3.22 -15.16 13.77
N ALA A 95 -4.10 -15.86 14.49
CA ALA A 95 -4.17 -17.31 14.44
C ALA A 95 -4.65 -17.80 13.05
N THR A 96 -5.69 -17.19 12.48
CA THR A 96 -6.20 -17.53 11.15
C THR A 96 -5.16 -17.29 10.05
N MET A 97 -4.46 -16.15 10.08
CA MET A 97 -3.44 -15.84 9.06
C MET A 97 -2.26 -16.81 9.07
N ARG A 98 -2.07 -17.57 10.17
CA ARG A 98 -1.02 -18.60 10.32
C ARG A 98 -1.56 -20.02 10.18
N ASP A 99 -2.87 -20.20 10.03
CA ASP A 99 -3.47 -21.52 9.88
C ASP A 99 -3.08 -22.13 8.53
N ALA A 100 -2.54 -23.35 8.55
CA ALA A 100 -2.00 -23.98 7.36
C ALA A 100 -3.07 -24.25 6.30
N ASN A 101 -4.31 -24.58 6.70
CA ASN A 101 -5.39 -24.83 5.76
C ASN A 101 -5.82 -23.52 5.10
N PHE A 102 -5.94 -22.44 5.90
CA PHE A 102 -6.26 -21.11 5.38
C PHE A 102 -5.20 -20.61 4.38
N VAL A 103 -3.91 -20.78 4.68
CA VAL A 103 -2.81 -20.38 3.78
C VAL A 103 -2.88 -21.15 2.45
N VAL A 104 -3.13 -22.45 2.50
CA VAL A 104 -3.28 -23.27 1.29
C VAL A 104 -4.49 -22.82 0.46
N GLU A 105 -5.62 -22.55 1.12
CA GLU A 105 -6.85 -22.10 0.44
C GLU A 105 -6.69 -20.71 -0.19
N ALA A 106 -6.05 -19.76 0.51
CA ALA A 106 -5.74 -18.43 -0.02
C ALA A 106 -4.88 -18.52 -1.29
N LYS A 107 -3.83 -19.35 -1.25
CA LYS A 107 -2.96 -19.60 -2.40
C LYS A 107 -3.72 -20.23 -3.57
N ASN A 108 -4.58 -21.23 -3.31
CA ASN A 108 -5.41 -21.86 -4.34
C ASN A 108 -6.40 -20.88 -4.99
N SER A 109 -6.87 -19.91 -4.19
CA SER A 109 -7.74 -18.81 -4.63
C SER A 109 -6.98 -17.68 -5.32
N LYS A 110 -5.64 -17.79 -5.46
CA LYS A 110 -4.76 -16.76 -6.03
C LYS A 110 -4.86 -15.42 -5.30
N LEU A 111 -5.01 -15.49 -3.97
CA LEU A 111 -4.97 -14.33 -3.09
C LEU A 111 -3.61 -14.27 -2.41
N ASP A 112 -2.95 -13.12 -2.49
CA ASP A 112 -1.73 -12.86 -1.74
C ASP A 112 -2.06 -12.62 -0.27
N LEU A 113 -1.26 -13.20 0.62
CA LEU A 113 -1.47 -13.15 2.06
C LEU A 113 -0.27 -12.48 2.74
N GLU A 114 -0.40 -11.19 2.99
CA GLU A 114 0.60 -10.34 3.64
C GLU A 114 -0.06 -9.62 4.83
N PRO A 115 -0.27 -10.32 5.96
CA PRO A 115 -0.96 -9.76 7.11
C PRO A 115 -0.07 -8.79 7.89
N GLU A 116 -0.63 -7.64 8.26
CA GLU A 116 0.01 -6.66 9.15
C GLU A 116 -0.62 -6.67 10.54
N ASP A 117 0.15 -6.27 11.54
CA ASP A 117 -0.33 -6.25 12.93
C ASP A 117 -1.18 -5.02 13.25
N GLY A 118 -2.18 -5.22 14.12
CA GLY A 118 -3.15 -4.18 14.45
C GLY A 118 -2.56 -3.00 15.22
N GLU A 119 -1.44 -3.21 15.93
CA GLU A 119 -0.69 -2.18 16.64
C GLU A 119 0.07 -1.27 15.66
N HIS A 120 0.73 -1.86 14.67
CA HIS A 120 1.42 -1.19 13.58
C HIS A 120 0.43 -0.34 12.79
N LEU A 121 -0.71 -0.92 12.40
CA LEU A 121 -1.77 -0.17 11.71
C LEU A 121 -2.28 1.00 12.55
N ALA A 122 -2.48 0.82 13.86
CA ALA A 122 -2.91 1.90 14.74
C ALA A 122 -1.86 3.03 14.85
N ALA A 123 -0.57 2.67 14.89
CA ALA A 123 0.52 3.64 14.88
C ALA A 123 0.62 4.40 13.55
N LEU A 124 0.48 3.70 12.43
CA LEU A 124 0.46 4.29 11.09
C LEU A 124 -0.70 5.27 10.95
N ILE A 125 -1.91 4.87 11.33
CA ILE A 125 -3.09 5.75 11.31
C ILE A 125 -2.85 7.00 12.17
N LYS A 126 -2.34 6.85 13.41
CA LYS A 126 -2.00 8.01 14.26
C LYS A 126 -1.00 8.95 13.59
N LYS A 127 0.02 8.42 12.93
CA LYS A 127 1.00 9.21 12.17
C LYS A 127 0.34 9.99 11.03
N ILE A 128 -0.59 9.37 10.30
CA ILE A 128 -1.36 10.04 9.24
C ILE A 128 -2.19 11.19 9.79
N TYR A 129 -2.91 10.96 10.89
CA TYR A 129 -3.73 12.00 11.54
C TYR A 129 -2.89 13.14 12.13
N ALA A 130 -1.62 12.89 12.45
CA ALA A 130 -0.67 13.91 12.90
C ALA A 130 -0.04 14.74 11.76
N THR A 131 -0.40 14.48 10.50
CA THR A 131 0.11 15.26 9.35
C THR A 131 -0.25 16.74 9.50
N PRO A 132 0.73 17.67 9.38
CA PRO A 132 0.45 19.10 9.52
C PRO A 132 -0.59 19.59 8.51
N LYS A 133 -1.55 20.40 8.96
CA LYS A 133 -2.61 20.98 8.12
C LYS A 133 -2.08 21.63 6.82
N PRO A 134 -0.97 22.39 6.81
CA PRO A 134 -0.43 22.95 5.57
C PRO A 134 -0.07 21.90 4.51
N ILE A 135 0.39 20.71 4.92
CA ILE A 135 0.70 19.60 4.01
C ILE A 135 -0.59 19.01 3.46
N VAL A 136 -1.59 18.78 4.32
CA VAL A 136 -2.92 18.29 3.90
C VAL A 136 -3.54 19.24 2.89
N ASP A 137 -3.62 20.54 3.21
CA ASP A 137 -4.19 21.57 2.34
C ASP A 137 -3.45 21.64 1.00
N ARG A 138 -2.11 21.51 1.02
CA ARG A 138 -1.29 21.48 -0.19
C ARG A 138 -1.62 20.28 -1.07
N VAL A 139 -1.66 19.07 -0.52
CA VAL A 139 -1.99 17.86 -1.29
C VAL A 139 -3.42 17.91 -1.82
N THR A 140 -4.39 18.32 -1.00
CA THR A 140 -5.79 18.49 -1.43
C THR A 140 -5.90 19.50 -2.57
N SER A 141 -5.13 20.60 -2.58
CA SER A 141 -5.16 21.56 -3.69
C SER A 141 -4.68 21.00 -5.05
N LEU A 142 -3.95 19.88 -5.04
CA LEU A 142 -3.42 19.21 -6.22
C LEU A 142 -4.35 18.10 -6.75
N ILE A 143 -5.26 17.60 -5.91
CA ILE A 143 -6.24 16.57 -6.26
C ILE A 143 -7.53 17.29 -6.66
N LYS A 144 -7.82 17.33 -7.97
CA LYS A 144 -9.06 17.90 -8.52
C LYS A 144 -10.08 16.82 -8.82
#